data_AF-A0AB35PP80-F1
#
_entry.id   AF-A0AB35PP80-F1
#
_cell.length_a   1.000
_cell.length_b   1.000
_cell.length_c   1.000
_cell.angle_alpha   90.00
_cell.angle_beta   90.00
_cell.angle_gamma   90.00
#
_symmetry.space_group_name_H-M   'P 1'
#
loop_
_entity.id
_entity.type
_entity.pdbx_description
1 polymer ?
#
loop_
_entity_poly.entity_id
_entity_poly.type
_entity_poly.pdbx_seq_one_letter_code
_entity_poly.pdbx_strand_id
1 'polypeptide(L)'
;MFQGLSKQHLKQLHKKWKRIYGTITVPNHSLVAKGRKELEAIFHGSVHSKYTREILQALDYARNHYHFLTGASMLDDIISHKRIDFNDYR
;
A
#
# COMPACT_ATOMS: atom_id res chain seq x y z
N MET A 1 3.95 -10.46 -2.40
CA MET A 1 4.02 -9.10 -1.82
C MET A 1 2.71 -8.63 -1.19
N PHE A 2 1.55 -8.99 -1.75
CA PHE A 2 0.22 -8.57 -1.26
C PHE A 2 -0.54 -9.66 -0.49
N GLN A 3 0.16 -10.61 0.13
CA GLN A 3 -0.48 -11.73 0.85
C GLN A 3 -1.42 -11.21 1.94
N GLY A 4 -2.63 -11.79 2.01
CA GLY A 4 -3.67 -11.40 2.96
C GLY A 4 -4.40 -10.08 2.64
N LEU A 5 -4.04 -9.38 1.55
CA LEU A 5 -4.69 -8.13 1.17
C LEU A 5 -5.84 -8.35 0.19
N SER A 6 -7.03 -7.86 0.57
CA SER A 6 -8.21 -7.83 -0.29
C SER A 6 -8.14 -6.67 -1.29
N LYS A 7 -8.99 -6.72 -2.34
CA LYS A 7 -9.21 -5.58 -3.25
C LYS A 7 -9.53 -4.29 -2.48
N GLN A 8 -10.23 -4.38 -1.36
CA GLN A 8 -10.60 -3.23 -0.54
C GLN A 8 -9.37 -2.63 0.18
N HIS A 9 -8.49 -3.46 0.74
CA HIS A 9 -7.25 -3.00 1.37
C HIS A 9 -6.37 -2.27 0.35
N LEU A 10 -6.24 -2.83 -0.85
CA LEU A 10 -5.46 -2.24 -1.94
C LEU A 10 -6.02 -0.90 -2.42
N LYS A 11 -7.36 -0.77 -2.51
CA LYS A 11 -8.02 0.51 -2.80
C LYS A 11 -7.78 1.54 -1.69
N GLN A 12 -7.76 1.13 -0.42
CA GLN A 12 -7.47 2.04 0.68
C GLN A 12 -6.00 2.51 0.65
N LEU A 13 -5.05 1.60 0.43
CA LEU A 13 -3.64 1.95 0.23
C LEU A 13 -3.48 2.96 -0.92
N HIS A 14 -4.12 2.71 -2.05
CA HIS A 14 -4.06 3.62 -3.20
C HIS A 14 -4.64 5.01 -2.92
N LYS A 15 -5.75 5.11 -2.17
CA LYS A 15 -6.30 6.41 -1.75
C LYS A 15 -5.32 7.21 -0.89
N LYS A 16 -4.48 6.53 -0.12
CA LYS A 16 -3.50 7.13 0.81
C LYS A 16 -2.21 7.52 0.11
N TRP A 17 -1.88 6.91 -1.03
CA TRP A 17 -0.67 7.16 -1.82
C TRP A 17 -0.38 8.65 -2.07
N LYS A 18 -1.39 9.46 -2.42
CA LYS A 18 -1.18 10.89 -2.72
C LYS A 18 -0.56 11.68 -1.57
N ARG A 19 -0.82 11.29 -0.31
CA ARG A 19 -0.24 11.94 0.87
C ARG A 19 1.19 11.47 1.18
N ILE A 20 1.58 10.35 0.59
CA ILE A 20 2.87 9.67 0.77
C ILE A 20 3.81 9.98 -0.41
N TYR A 21 3.27 10.48 -1.51
CA TYR A 21 4.04 10.75 -2.71
C TYR A 21 5.22 11.69 -2.42
N GLY A 22 6.42 11.24 -2.80
CA GLY A 22 7.67 11.98 -2.59
C GLY A 22 8.46 11.60 -1.33
N THR A 23 7.89 10.83 -0.40
CA THR A 23 8.59 10.40 0.83
C THR A 23 9.28 9.04 0.70
N ILE A 24 9.04 8.29 -0.38
CA ILE A 24 9.51 6.91 -0.55
C ILE A 24 10.21 6.72 -1.88
N THR A 25 11.21 5.83 -1.86
CA THR A 25 11.92 5.34 -3.04
C THR A 25 10.98 4.80 -4.11
N VAL A 26 11.27 5.12 -5.37
CA VAL A 26 10.52 4.63 -6.52
C VAL A 26 10.82 3.13 -6.74
N PRO A 27 9.79 2.27 -6.81
CA PRO A 27 9.96 0.85 -7.13
C PRO A 27 10.65 0.65 -8.48
N ASN A 28 11.66 -0.24 -8.51
CA ASN A 28 12.32 -0.61 -9.76
C ASN A 28 11.39 -1.39 -10.70
N HIS A 29 11.73 -1.43 -12.00
CA HIS A 29 10.88 -2.02 -13.03
C HIS A 29 10.54 -3.50 -12.77
N SER A 30 11.51 -4.29 -12.28
CA SER A 30 11.29 -5.71 -11.99
C SER A 30 10.27 -5.93 -10.88
N LEU A 31 10.30 -5.07 -9.85
CA LEU A 31 9.43 -5.14 -8.69
C LEU A 31 8.01 -4.69 -9.06
N VAL A 32 7.88 -3.68 -9.94
CA VAL A 32 6.59 -3.29 -10.53
C VAL A 32 6.03 -4.43 -11.39
N ALA A 33 6.83 -5.10 -12.21
CA ALA A 33 6.34 -6.21 -13.03
C ALA A 33 5.84 -7.39 -12.19
N LYS A 34 6.54 -7.74 -11.11
CA LYS A 34 6.10 -8.77 -10.15
C LYS A 34 4.82 -8.36 -9.42
N GLY A 35 4.79 -7.13 -8.88
CA GLY A 35 3.62 -6.61 -8.19
C GLY A 35 2.38 -6.57 -9.10
N ARG A 36 2.56 -6.24 -10.39
CA ARG A 36 1.46 -6.19 -11.35
C ARG A 36 0.81 -7.56 -11.49
N LYS A 37 1.60 -8.63 -11.66
CA LYS A 37 1.07 -10.01 -11.78
C LYS A 37 0.25 -10.41 -10.54
N GLU A 38 0.73 -10.08 -9.34
CA GLU A 38 -0.02 -10.35 -8.11
C GLU A 38 -1.31 -9.54 -8.02
N LEU A 39 -1.29 -8.25 -8.41
CA LEU A 39 -2.49 -7.43 -8.44
C LEU A 39 -3.48 -7.93 -9.49
N GLU A 40 -3.03 -8.34 -10.67
CA GLU A 40 -3.89 -8.92 -11.71
C GLU A 40 -4.60 -10.18 -11.23
N ALA A 41 -3.90 -11.03 -10.46
CA ALA A 41 -4.50 -12.21 -9.82
C ALA A 41 -5.57 -11.82 -8.79
N ILE A 42 -5.33 -10.79 -7.98
CA ILE A 42 -6.30 -10.31 -6.98
C ILE A 42 -7.50 -9.63 -7.65
N PHE A 43 -7.25 -8.77 -8.63
CA PHE A 43 -8.28 -7.98 -9.31
C PHE A 43 -9.07 -8.80 -10.34
N HIS A 44 -8.55 -9.95 -10.77
CA HIS A 44 -9.06 -10.77 -11.87
C HIS A 44 -9.18 -9.96 -13.17
N GLY A 45 -8.11 -9.24 -13.52
CA GLY A 45 -8.08 -8.40 -14.71
C GLY A 45 -6.77 -7.62 -14.85
N SER A 46 -6.58 -6.95 -15.99
CA SER A 46 -5.37 -6.19 -16.29
C SER A 46 -5.18 -4.99 -15.36
N VAL A 47 -3.97 -4.82 -14.85
CA VAL A 47 -3.63 -3.74 -13.92
C VAL A 47 -2.55 -2.84 -14.54
N HIS A 48 -2.79 -1.53 -14.54
CA HIS A 48 -1.83 -0.59 -15.09
C HIS A 48 -0.55 -0.52 -14.25
N SER A 49 0.62 -0.46 -14.90
CA SER A 49 1.92 -0.40 -14.20
C SER A 49 2.04 0.82 -13.28
N LYS A 50 1.43 1.95 -13.65
CA LYS A 50 1.33 3.16 -12.80
C LYS A 50 0.63 2.84 -11.47
N TYR A 51 -0.57 2.25 -11.52
CA TYR A 51 -1.33 1.87 -10.33
C TYR A 51 -0.54 0.91 -9.45
N THR A 52 0.15 -0.05 -10.07
CA THR A 52 1.03 -1.00 -9.36
C THR A 52 2.14 -0.28 -8.60
N ARG A 53 2.83 0.67 -9.25
CA ARG A 53 3.89 1.47 -8.62
C ARG A 53 3.37 2.26 -7.42
N GLU A 54 2.21 2.89 -7.57
CA GLU A 54 1.57 3.69 -6.52
C GLU A 54 1.19 2.83 -5.31
N ILE A 55 0.61 1.65 -5.55
CA ILE A 55 0.32 0.69 -4.49
C ILE A 55 1.59 0.20 -3.79
N LEU A 56 2.64 -0.12 -4.54
CA LEU A 56 3.90 -0.61 -3.95
C LEU A 56 4.53 0.43 -3.02
N GLN A 57 4.51 1.71 -3.43
CA GLN A 57 4.96 2.81 -2.57
C GLN A 57 4.09 2.94 -1.32
N ALA A 58 2.77 2.95 -1.48
CA ALA A 58 1.86 3.04 -0.34
C ALA A 58 1.99 1.85 0.62
N LEU A 59 2.22 0.64 0.10
CA LEU A 59 2.44 -0.56 0.89
C LEU A 59 3.74 -0.49 1.66
N ASP A 60 4.83 -0.04 1.03
CA ASP A 60 6.12 0.14 1.68
C ASP A 60 6.03 1.18 2.81
N TYR A 61 5.33 2.30 2.58
CA TYR A 61 5.02 3.26 3.64
C TYR A 61 4.31 2.61 4.80
N ALA A 62 3.19 1.93 4.51
CA ALA A 62 2.26 1.49 5.52
C ALA A 62 2.84 0.38 6.41
N ARG A 63 3.83 -0.36 5.90
CA ARG A 63 4.60 -1.35 6.66
C ARG A 63 5.64 -0.75 7.59
N ASN A 64 6.17 0.42 7.23
CA ASN A 64 7.31 1.02 7.92
C ASN A 64 6.93 2.23 8.79
N HIS A 65 5.68 2.68 8.74
CA HIS A 65 5.17 3.77 9.58
C HIS A 65 4.22 3.22 10.62
N TYR A 66 4.53 3.55 11.88
CA TYR A 66 3.90 2.94 13.04
C TYR A 66 3.12 3.99 13.82
N HIS A 67 1.96 3.57 14.33
CA HIS A 67 1.12 4.40 15.16
C HIS A 67 1.84 4.69 16.49
N PHE A 68 2.01 5.97 16.85
CA PHE A 68 2.84 6.34 18.02
C PHE A 68 2.31 5.83 19.37
N LEU A 69 0.99 5.72 19.54
CA LEU A 69 0.36 5.17 20.75
C LEU A 69 0.29 3.65 20.78
N THR A 70 -0.14 3.01 19.69
CA THR A 70 -0.47 1.58 19.69
C THR A 70 0.68 0.70 19.21
N GLY A 71 1.67 1.29 18.53
CA GLY A 71 2.76 0.56 17.89
C GLY A 71 2.33 -0.26 16.67
N ALA A 72 1.05 -0.22 16.28
CA ALA A 72 0.56 -0.93 15.09
C ALA A 72 1.08 -0.29 13.82
N SER A 73 1.39 -1.07 12.79
CA SER A 73 1.71 -0.49 11.48
C SER A 73 0.46 0.13 10.87
N MET A 74 0.62 1.14 10.01
CA MET A 74 -0.51 1.68 9.24
C MET A 74 -1.18 0.58 8.40
N LEU A 75 -0.43 -0.43 7.96
CA LEU A 75 -0.98 -1.57 7.23
C LEU A 75 -1.94 -2.39 8.11
N ASP A 76 -1.59 -2.66 9.37
CA ASP A 76 -2.43 -3.40 10.31
C ASP A 76 -3.73 -2.66 10.60
N ASP A 77 -3.64 -1.33 10.74
CA ASP A 77 -4.81 -0.49 10.94
C ASP A 77 -5.70 -0.41 9.68
N ILE A 78 -5.11 -0.46 8.48
CA ILE A 78 -5.86 -0.59 7.21
C ILE A 78 -6.58 -1.93 7.13
N ILE A 79 -5.91 -3.04 7.50
CA ILE A 79 -6.50 -4.39 7.51
C ILE A 79 -7.61 -4.47 8.57
N SER A 80 -7.42 -3.81 9.71
CA SER A 80 -8.41 -3.74 10.80
C SER A 80 -9.55 -2.74 10.53
N HIS A 81 -9.62 -2.17 9.33
CA HIS A 81 -10.62 -1.17 8.95
C HIS A 81 -10.68 0.07 9.85
N LYS A 82 -9.58 0.42 10.52
CA LYS A 82 -9.51 1.62 11.35
C LYS A 82 -9.41 2.88 10.48
N ARG A 83 -9.84 4.01 11.05
CA ARG A 83 -9.63 5.32 10.45
C ARG A 83 -8.15 5.69 10.57
N ILE A 84 -7.53 5.98 9.43
CA ILE A 84 -6.12 6.41 9.36
C ILE A 84 -6.04 7.94 9.39
N ASP A 85 -5.59 8.49 10.51
CA ASP A 85 -5.05 9.85 10.61
C ASP A 85 -3.54 9.81 10.47
N PHE A 86 -2.98 10.52 9.50
CA PHE A 86 -1.53 10.48 9.22
C PHE A 86 -0.70 11.07 10.36
N ASN A 87 -1.27 11.95 11.18
CA ASN A 87 -0.55 12.53 12.31
C ASN A 87 -0.20 11.47 13.38
N ASP A 88 -0.94 10.36 13.37
CA ASP A 88 -0.72 9.26 14.30
C ASP A 88 0.46 8.36 13.88
N TYR A 89 0.97 8.50 12.66
CA TYR A 89 2.02 7.64 12.13
C TYR A 89 3.31 8.45 11.93
N ARG A 90 4.39 7.97 12.53
CA ARG A 90 5.74 8.55 12.40
C ARG A 90 6.65 7.63 11.59
#